data_AF-A0AAW8HA89-F1
#
_entry.id   AF-A0AAW8HA89-F1
#
_cell.length_a   1.000
_cell.length_b   1.000
_cell.length_c   1.000
_cell.angle_alpha   90.00
_cell.angle_beta   90.00
_cell.angle_gamma   90.00
#
_symmetry.space_group_name_H-M   'P 1'
#
loop_
_entity.id
_entity.type
_entity.pdbx_description
1 polymer ?
#
loop_
_entity_poly.entity_id
_entity_poly.type
_entity_poly.pdbx_seq_one_letter_code
_entity_poly.pdbx_strand_id
1 'polypeptide(L)'
;MTHDIEHREAALRRIIVDAGDTALRFFRSRKAGEYELKGHQDILTEADTFVEKLVSEAISSAFPDDLILGEETASQPASAQSLWVVDPIDGTANFARGIPHFCVCMAWVCRGVTELGAIYNPVSQELYLARRGHYALKNDHPLRCTAITDTRRAAVELGWSSRHSQNHYLQVMASLLGLGASVRRGGSGALALAWVAEGRTDGYIEIHMNAWDCLAGLLLVREAGGQTGSIPESAEGIFNGLPVLAVAPGIADELARATGIPLAASLPVAPETVRYPRPPISLIVEDFPGWGMDIYIGGSSGVSDVALLAEHDIGVVINCAVNLDIDWVSTPETGAAPHLLSHGAGPVRYYKLGLIDGEGNALEMLHAGYQLMRSALLQQIPDKASYRNRKRGNILVNCRGGRSRSVALVALFMHLECPERFPTLDDAIALIRDRRELHPDEWFETPKPSLIRLAEHAIIRERAIAAVETCHEQ
;
A
#
# COMPACT_ATOMS: atom_id res chain seq x y z
N MET A 1 -4.54 -8.42 14.61
CA MET A 1 -5.27 -8.05 13.38
C MET A 1 -4.39 -7.33 12.37
N THR A 2 -3.61 -6.30 12.73
CA THR A 2 -2.79 -5.55 11.74
C THR A 2 -1.65 -6.36 11.10
N HIS A 3 -0.91 -7.16 11.86
CA HIS A 3 0.12 -8.07 11.29
C HIS A 3 -0.46 -9.15 10.36
N ASP A 4 -1.74 -9.47 10.55
CA ASP A 4 -2.42 -10.56 9.86
C ASP A 4 -2.93 -10.13 8.47
N ILE A 5 -3.42 -8.90 8.35
CA ILE A 5 -3.83 -8.33 7.05
C ILE A 5 -2.63 -7.99 6.15
N GLU A 6 -1.51 -7.52 6.71
CA GLU A 6 -0.30 -7.23 5.94
C GLU A 6 0.31 -8.49 5.32
N HIS A 7 0.34 -9.60 6.07
CA HIS A 7 0.79 -10.88 5.55
C HIS A 7 -0.13 -11.36 4.41
N ARG A 8 -1.46 -11.27 4.59
CA ARG A 8 -2.41 -11.62 3.54
C ARG A 8 -2.29 -10.74 2.31
N GLU A 9 -2.04 -9.44 2.46
CA GLU A 9 -1.83 -8.54 1.32
C GLU A 9 -0.57 -8.90 0.53
N ALA A 10 0.54 -9.18 1.22
CA ALA A 10 1.78 -9.63 0.58
C ALA A 10 1.57 -10.96 -0.17
N ALA A 11 0.83 -11.90 0.43
CA ALA A 11 0.48 -13.15 -0.22
C ALA A 11 -0.45 -12.94 -1.43
N LEU A 12 -1.50 -12.11 -1.30
CA LEU A 12 -2.42 -11.75 -2.37
C LEU A 12 -1.66 -11.21 -3.58
N ARG A 13 -0.75 -10.24 -3.37
CA ARG A 13 0.06 -9.64 -4.44
C ARG A 13 0.91 -10.69 -5.16
N ARG A 14 1.58 -11.58 -4.42
CA ARG A 14 2.42 -12.62 -5.03
C ARG A 14 1.57 -13.62 -5.81
N ILE A 15 0.52 -14.16 -5.18
CA ILE A 15 -0.31 -15.23 -5.71
C ILE A 15 -1.05 -14.77 -6.98
N ILE A 16 -1.61 -13.57 -6.99
CA ILE A 16 -2.37 -13.08 -8.16
C ILE A 16 -1.48 -12.85 -9.38
N VAL A 17 -0.22 -12.41 -9.17
CA VAL A 17 0.75 -12.24 -10.26
C VAL A 17 1.18 -13.60 -10.80
N ASP A 18 1.53 -14.54 -9.92
CA ASP A 18 1.89 -15.92 -10.32
C ASP A 18 0.74 -16.60 -11.10
N ALA A 19 -0.50 -16.40 -10.65
CA ALA A 19 -1.71 -16.88 -11.30
C ALA A 19 -1.91 -16.25 -12.69
N GLY A 20 -1.82 -14.93 -12.81
CA GLY A 20 -2.03 -14.24 -14.09
C GLY A 20 -0.93 -14.52 -15.10
N ASP A 21 0.33 -14.61 -14.67
CA ASP A 21 1.43 -14.99 -15.54
C ASP A 21 1.26 -16.44 -16.03
N THR A 22 0.68 -17.30 -15.21
CA THR A 22 0.31 -18.66 -15.59
C THR A 22 -0.83 -18.67 -16.61
N ALA A 23 -1.92 -17.95 -16.36
CA ALA A 23 -3.02 -17.77 -17.30
C ALA A 23 -2.53 -17.22 -18.65
N LEU A 24 -1.59 -16.27 -18.64
CA LEU A 24 -1.01 -15.71 -19.87
C LEU A 24 -0.19 -16.73 -20.68
N ARG A 25 0.51 -17.67 -20.02
CA ARG A 25 1.20 -18.75 -20.72
C ARG A 25 0.20 -19.64 -21.47
N PHE A 26 -0.89 -20.04 -20.81
CA PHE A 26 -1.98 -20.77 -21.47
C PHE A 26 -2.61 -19.96 -22.59
N PHE A 27 -2.88 -18.67 -22.37
CA PHE A 27 -3.46 -17.80 -23.38
C PHE A 27 -2.60 -17.74 -24.66
N ARG A 28 -1.28 -17.77 -24.52
CA ARG A 28 -0.32 -17.73 -25.62
C ARG A 28 -0.11 -19.08 -26.31
N SER A 29 -0.39 -20.20 -25.66
CA SER A 29 -0.30 -21.54 -26.26
C SER A 29 -1.54 -21.95 -27.03
N ARG A 30 -2.62 -21.16 -26.98
CA ARG A 30 -3.85 -21.40 -27.75
C ARG A 30 -3.60 -21.41 -29.25
N LYS A 31 -4.33 -22.28 -29.95
CA LYS A 31 -4.35 -22.34 -31.42
C LYS A 31 -5.49 -21.50 -31.95
N ALA A 32 -5.20 -20.63 -32.92
CA ALA A 32 -6.21 -19.78 -33.52
C ALA A 32 -7.32 -20.62 -34.19
N GLY A 33 -8.58 -20.34 -33.85
CA GLY A 33 -9.75 -21.00 -34.44
C GLY A 33 -10.17 -22.31 -33.76
N GLU A 34 -9.38 -22.85 -32.83
CA GLU A 34 -9.74 -24.00 -32.01
C GLU A 34 -10.20 -23.49 -30.63
N TYR A 35 -11.52 -23.32 -30.44
CA TYR A 35 -12.10 -23.01 -29.14
C TYR A 35 -13.45 -23.72 -28.94
N GLU A 36 -13.66 -24.32 -27.78
CA GLU A 36 -14.95 -24.87 -27.36
C GLU A 36 -15.34 -24.29 -26.01
N LEU A 37 -16.42 -23.51 -25.96
CA LEU A 37 -16.94 -23.04 -24.67
C LEU A 37 -17.46 -24.26 -23.88
N LYS A 38 -16.67 -24.73 -22.90
CA LYS A 38 -16.98 -25.82 -21.95
C LYS A 38 -16.94 -27.25 -22.53
N GLY A 39 -15.84 -27.61 -23.20
CA GLY A 39 -15.47 -29.01 -23.49
C GLY A 39 -14.53 -29.60 -22.42
N HIS A 40 -14.59 -30.92 -22.17
CA HIS A 40 -13.71 -31.64 -21.22
C HIS A 40 -12.21 -31.67 -21.64
N GLN A 41 -11.86 -31.10 -22.79
CA GLN A 41 -10.50 -31.04 -23.35
C GLN A 41 -10.17 -29.65 -23.95
N ASP A 42 -10.84 -28.58 -23.50
CA ASP A 42 -10.53 -27.22 -23.95
C ASP A 42 -9.41 -26.58 -23.11
N ILE A 43 -8.56 -25.79 -23.76
CA ILE A 43 -7.44 -25.09 -23.15
C ILE A 43 -7.87 -24.07 -22.10
N LEU A 44 -9.11 -23.56 -22.20
CA LEU A 44 -9.73 -22.74 -21.15
C LEU A 44 -9.91 -23.57 -19.88
N THR A 45 -10.56 -24.74 -19.97
CA THR A 45 -10.79 -25.64 -18.84
C THR A 45 -9.47 -26.05 -18.16
N GLU A 46 -8.43 -26.34 -18.95
CA GLU A 46 -7.09 -26.64 -18.42
C GLU A 46 -6.47 -25.43 -17.72
N ALA A 47 -6.56 -24.24 -18.31
CA ALA A 47 -6.03 -23.02 -17.74
C ALA A 47 -6.72 -22.66 -16.42
N ASP A 48 -8.06 -22.66 -16.38
CA ASP A 48 -8.87 -22.40 -15.19
C ASP A 48 -8.51 -23.38 -14.08
N THR A 49 -8.55 -24.69 -14.36
CA THR A 49 -8.23 -25.73 -13.37
C THR A 49 -6.81 -25.59 -12.82
N PHE A 50 -5.84 -25.28 -13.68
CA PHE A 50 -4.45 -25.16 -13.26
C PHE A 50 -4.22 -23.90 -12.41
N VAL A 51 -4.80 -22.77 -12.81
CA VAL A 51 -4.69 -21.50 -12.08
C VAL A 51 -5.40 -21.60 -10.73
N GLU A 52 -6.61 -22.16 -10.68
CA GLU A 52 -7.34 -22.35 -9.42
C GLU A 52 -6.58 -23.27 -8.46
N LYS A 53 -5.99 -24.36 -8.97
CA LYS A 53 -5.15 -25.25 -8.17
C LYS A 53 -3.93 -24.53 -7.61
N LEU A 54 -3.21 -23.76 -8.44
CA LEU A 54 -2.04 -22.98 -8.03
C LEU A 54 -2.41 -22.00 -6.91
N VAL A 55 -3.50 -21.25 -7.09
CA VAL A 55 -3.99 -20.28 -6.10
C VAL A 55 -4.39 -21.00 -4.81
N SER A 56 -5.14 -22.10 -4.93
CA SER A 56 -5.64 -22.86 -3.78
C SER A 56 -4.53 -23.48 -2.94
N GLU A 57 -3.52 -24.07 -3.58
CA GLU A 57 -2.34 -24.63 -2.89
C GLU A 57 -1.53 -23.54 -2.20
N ALA A 58 -1.32 -22.40 -2.86
CA ALA A 58 -0.58 -21.28 -2.30
C ALA A 58 -1.27 -20.65 -1.08
N ILE A 59 -2.59 -20.48 -1.14
CA ILE A 59 -3.39 -19.98 -0.02
C ILE A 59 -3.41 -21.00 1.12
N SER A 60 -3.73 -22.27 0.84
CA SER A 60 -3.83 -23.30 1.88
C SER A 60 -2.49 -23.54 2.60
N SER A 61 -1.37 -23.37 1.88
CA SER A 61 -0.03 -23.46 2.49
C SER A 61 0.32 -22.26 3.36
N ALA A 62 -0.14 -21.05 3.02
CA ALA A 62 0.17 -19.83 3.76
C ALA A 62 -0.82 -19.59 4.93
N PHE A 63 -2.07 -19.98 4.74
CA PHE A 63 -3.21 -19.72 5.62
C PHE A 63 -4.09 -20.97 5.72
N PRO A 64 -3.66 -22.02 6.44
CA PRO A 64 -4.34 -23.32 6.48
C PRO A 64 -5.75 -23.29 7.10
N ASP A 65 -6.06 -22.25 7.88
CA ASP A 65 -7.38 -22.05 8.51
C ASP A 65 -8.35 -21.22 7.65
N ASP A 66 -7.87 -20.62 6.54
CA ASP A 66 -8.70 -19.81 5.67
C ASP A 66 -9.47 -20.68 4.67
N LEU A 67 -10.72 -20.31 4.38
CA LEU A 67 -11.49 -20.98 3.34
C LEU A 67 -11.27 -20.32 1.98
N ILE A 68 -11.54 -21.08 0.92
CA ILE A 68 -11.42 -20.62 -0.48
C ILE A 68 -12.75 -20.85 -1.18
N LEU A 69 -13.24 -19.81 -1.85
CA LEU A 69 -14.39 -19.81 -2.73
C LEU A 69 -13.93 -19.44 -4.13
N GLY A 70 -13.97 -20.41 -5.03
CA GLY A 70 -13.73 -20.23 -6.46
C GLY A 70 -14.99 -20.51 -7.29
N GLU A 71 -14.93 -20.19 -8.58
CA GLU A 71 -15.98 -20.52 -9.56
C GLU A 71 -16.33 -22.03 -9.54
N GLU A 72 -15.32 -22.90 -9.40
CA GLU A 72 -15.50 -24.36 -9.44
C GLU A 72 -15.68 -25.01 -8.05
N THR A 73 -15.33 -24.29 -6.97
CA THR A 73 -15.31 -24.81 -5.59
C THR A 73 -16.50 -24.32 -4.75
N ALA A 74 -17.65 -24.01 -5.38
CA ALA A 74 -18.82 -23.31 -4.81
C ALA A 74 -19.56 -23.98 -3.62
N SER A 75 -18.96 -24.94 -2.92
CA SER A 75 -19.60 -25.75 -1.86
C SER A 75 -18.83 -25.70 -0.53
N GLN A 76 -18.74 -24.53 0.10
CA GLN A 76 -18.18 -24.40 1.46
C GLN A 76 -19.10 -23.59 2.42
N PRO A 77 -19.14 -23.91 3.72
CA PRO A 77 -20.17 -23.44 4.64
C PRO A 77 -20.06 -21.94 4.99
N ALA A 78 -21.22 -21.31 5.08
CA ALA A 78 -21.51 -19.87 5.23
C ALA A 78 -20.98 -19.15 6.50
N SER A 79 -20.08 -19.76 7.28
CA SER A 79 -19.63 -19.26 8.60
C SER A 79 -18.14 -18.91 8.67
N ALA A 80 -17.46 -18.86 7.51
CA ALA A 80 -16.03 -18.59 7.43
C ALA A 80 -15.68 -17.23 8.07
N GLN A 81 -14.80 -17.23 9.07
CA GLN A 81 -14.26 -15.99 9.62
C GLN A 81 -13.28 -15.32 8.64
N SER A 82 -12.68 -16.12 7.74
CA SER A 82 -11.67 -15.71 6.78
C SER A 82 -11.90 -16.50 5.48
N LEU A 83 -12.12 -15.78 4.39
CA LEU A 83 -12.51 -16.34 3.10
C LEU A 83 -11.76 -15.66 1.97
N TRP A 84 -11.08 -16.44 1.14
CA TRP A 84 -10.53 -16.00 -0.14
C TRP A 84 -11.56 -16.26 -1.23
N VAL A 85 -11.85 -15.23 -2.01
CA VAL A 85 -12.79 -15.31 -3.13
C VAL A 85 -11.98 -15.10 -4.41
N VAL A 86 -12.04 -16.05 -5.34
CA VAL A 86 -11.11 -16.12 -6.48
C VAL A 86 -11.87 -16.40 -7.77
N ASP A 87 -11.61 -15.59 -8.79
CA ASP A 87 -11.87 -15.93 -10.19
C ASP A 87 -10.51 -16.14 -10.89
N PRO A 88 -10.18 -17.39 -11.28
CA PRO A 88 -8.92 -17.69 -11.94
C PRO A 88 -8.79 -17.00 -13.31
N ILE A 89 -9.87 -16.81 -14.06
CA ILE A 89 -9.88 -16.18 -15.39
C ILE A 89 -11.22 -15.44 -15.63
N ASP A 90 -11.35 -14.21 -15.14
CA ASP A 90 -12.46 -13.34 -15.55
C ASP A 90 -12.27 -12.95 -17.02
N GLY A 91 -13.33 -13.12 -17.81
CA GLY A 91 -13.29 -12.97 -19.27
C GLY A 91 -12.95 -14.26 -20.02
N THR A 92 -13.33 -15.42 -19.49
CA THR A 92 -13.21 -16.75 -20.14
C THR A 92 -13.62 -16.77 -21.63
N ALA A 93 -14.70 -16.06 -22.00
CA ALA A 93 -15.16 -15.97 -23.39
C ALA A 93 -14.18 -15.21 -24.31
N ASN A 94 -13.51 -14.18 -23.79
CA ASN A 94 -12.45 -13.44 -24.47
C ASN A 94 -11.18 -14.29 -24.54
N PHE A 95 -10.82 -14.93 -23.41
CA PHE A 95 -9.68 -15.85 -23.32
C PHE A 95 -9.76 -16.94 -24.38
N ALA A 96 -10.87 -17.69 -24.44
CA ALA A 96 -11.09 -18.75 -25.43
C ALA A 96 -10.94 -18.24 -26.88
N ARG A 97 -11.46 -17.04 -27.18
CA ARG A 97 -11.42 -16.43 -28.52
C ARG A 97 -10.10 -15.75 -28.87
N GLY A 98 -9.22 -15.58 -27.91
CA GLY A 98 -7.94 -14.89 -28.09
C GLY A 98 -8.00 -13.40 -28.14
N ILE A 99 -9.04 -12.84 -27.54
CA ILE A 99 -9.14 -11.42 -27.25
C ILE A 99 -8.33 -11.18 -25.98
N PRO A 100 -7.27 -10.35 -26.01
CA PRO A 100 -6.37 -10.16 -24.88
C PRO A 100 -6.96 -9.19 -23.84
N HIS A 101 -8.15 -9.52 -23.33
CA HIS A 101 -8.92 -8.76 -22.35
C HIS A 101 -9.55 -9.72 -21.34
N PHE A 102 -8.73 -10.14 -20.37
CA PHE A 102 -9.06 -11.04 -19.28
C PHE A 102 -8.14 -10.72 -18.08
N CYS A 103 -8.49 -11.19 -16.88
CA CYS A 103 -7.69 -11.01 -15.69
C CYS A 103 -7.87 -12.14 -14.68
N VAL A 104 -7.01 -12.18 -13.67
CA VAL A 104 -7.28 -12.90 -12.42
C VAL A 104 -7.89 -11.91 -11.44
N CYS A 105 -8.94 -12.31 -10.72
CA CYS A 105 -9.60 -11.50 -9.70
C CYS A 105 -9.55 -12.23 -8.36
N MET A 106 -9.12 -11.55 -7.30
CA MET A 106 -9.02 -12.13 -5.97
C MET A 106 -9.44 -11.13 -4.91
N ALA A 107 -10.18 -11.58 -3.91
CA ALA A 107 -10.55 -10.81 -2.74
C ALA A 107 -10.34 -11.62 -1.47
N TRP A 108 -10.02 -10.93 -0.38
CA TRP A 108 -10.04 -11.52 0.95
C TRP A 108 -11.14 -10.88 1.79
N VAL A 109 -11.99 -11.74 2.35
CA VAL A 109 -13.16 -11.38 3.13
C VAL A 109 -12.96 -11.86 4.57
N CYS A 110 -12.96 -10.93 5.51
CA CYS A 110 -12.87 -11.19 6.94
C CYS A 110 -14.22 -10.89 7.58
N ARG A 111 -14.85 -11.89 8.22
CA ARG A 111 -16.14 -11.75 8.93
C ARG A 111 -17.22 -11.05 8.07
N GLY A 112 -17.33 -11.46 6.81
CA GLY A 112 -18.31 -10.91 5.85
C GLY A 112 -17.91 -9.57 5.22
N VAL A 113 -16.76 -9.01 5.58
CA VAL A 113 -16.26 -7.75 5.03
C VAL A 113 -15.12 -8.00 4.06
N THR A 114 -15.22 -7.49 2.83
CA THR A 114 -14.08 -7.43 1.90
C THR A 114 -13.02 -6.45 2.42
N GLU A 115 -11.88 -6.97 2.86
CA GLU A 115 -10.78 -6.19 3.44
C GLU A 115 -9.67 -5.91 2.42
N LEU A 116 -9.41 -6.88 1.53
CA LEU A 116 -8.42 -6.78 0.45
C LEU A 116 -9.05 -7.20 -0.88
N GLY A 117 -8.61 -6.57 -1.96
CA GLY A 117 -9.02 -6.92 -3.32
C GLY A 117 -7.88 -6.67 -4.30
N ALA A 118 -7.66 -7.58 -5.24
CA ALA A 118 -6.72 -7.41 -6.32
C ALA A 118 -7.29 -7.92 -7.65
N ILE A 119 -6.94 -7.23 -8.72
CA ILE A 119 -7.26 -7.61 -10.10
C ILE A 119 -5.99 -7.46 -10.90
N TYR A 120 -5.57 -8.51 -11.61
CA TYR A 120 -4.35 -8.48 -12.41
C TYR A 120 -4.65 -8.80 -13.86
N ASN A 121 -4.43 -7.82 -14.74
CA ASN A 121 -4.41 -8.04 -16.18
C ASN A 121 -2.99 -8.43 -16.61
N PRO A 122 -2.73 -9.71 -16.92
CA PRO A 122 -1.37 -10.14 -17.24
C PRO A 122 -0.93 -9.72 -18.64
N VAL A 123 -1.86 -9.39 -19.54
CA VAL A 123 -1.54 -8.92 -20.90
C VAL A 123 -0.90 -7.53 -20.82
N SER A 124 -1.52 -6.60 -20.08
CA SER A 124 -1.03 -5.23 -19.93
C SER A 124 -0.11 -5.02 -18.73
N GLN A 125 0.08 -6.07 -17.90
CA GLN A 125 0.82 -6.01 -16.63
C GLN A 125 0.28 -4.90 -15.71
N GLU A 126 -1.05 -4.80 -15.63
CA GLU A 126 -1.74 -3.87 -14.74
C GLU A 126 -2.24 -4.63 -13.51
N LEU A 127 -1.58 -4.42 -12.37
CA LEU A 127 -2.00 -4.90 -11.06
C LEU A 127 -2.77 -3.81 -10.34
N TYR A 128 -4.07 -4.03 -10.14
CA TYR A 128 -4.94 -3.21 -9.31
C TYR A 128 -5.00 -3.84 -7.91
N LEU A 129 -4.81 -3.04 -6.87
CA LEU A 129 -4.81 -3.49 -5.47
C LEU A 129 -5.59 -2.51 -4.61
N ALA A 130 -6.48 -3.01 -3.77
CA ALA A 130 -7.21 -2.22 -2.79
C ALA A 130 -7.09 -2.82 -1.39
N ARG A 131 -7.00 -1.93 -0.40
CA ARG A 131 -7.12 -2.23 1.02
C ARG A 131 -8.19 -1.31 1.61
N ARG A 132 -9.19 -1.92 2.22
CA ARG A 132 -10.35 -1.21 2.78
C ARG A 132 -9.92 -0.12 3.76
N GLY A 133 -10.45 1.08 3.57
CA GLY A 133 -10.18 2.25 4.41
C GLY A 133 -8.77 2.83 4.28
N HIS A 134 -8.01 2.43 3.26
CA HIS A 134 -6.61 2.83 3.09
C HIS A 134 -6.30 3.32 1.68
N TYR A 135 -6.40 2.46 0.67
CA TYR A 135 -6.01 2.81 -0.70
C TYR A 135 -6.63 1.94 -1.78
N ALA A 136 -6.68 2.50 -2.99
CA ALA A 136 -6.74 1.79 -4.26
C ALA A 136 -5.53 2.21 -5.12
N LEU A 137 -4.82 1.23 -5.66
CA LEU A 137 -3.57 1.41 -6.40
C LEU A 137 -3.62 0.67 -7.73
N LYS A 138 -2.94 1.20 -8.76
CA LYS A 138 -2.52 0.47 -9.97
C LYS A 138 -1.00 0.54 -10.07
N ASN A 139 -0.34 -0.61 -10.05
CA ASN A 139 1.13 -0.70 -10.07
C ASN A 139 1.78 0.28 -9.07
N ASP A 140 1.28 0.26 -7.84
CA ASP A 140 1.72 1.10 -6.71
C ASP A 140 1.44 2.62 -6.85
N HIS A 141 0.68 3.03 -7.87
CA HIS A 141 0.20 4.41 -8.03
C HIS A 141 -1.27 4.56 -7.61
N PRO A 142 -1.64 5.59 -6.84
CA PRO A 142 -3.02 5.82 -6.42
C PRO A 142 -4.02 5.94 -7.57
N LEU A 143 -5.19 5.34 -7.38
CA LEU A 143 -6.34 5.42 -8.29
C LEU A 143 -7.32 6.50 -7.86
N ARG A 144 -8.09 7.00 -8.84
CA ARG A 144 -9.19 7.94 -8.59
C ARG A 144 -10.22 7.86 -9.70
N CYS A 145 -11.49 7.70 -9.34
CA CYS A 145 -12.60 7.76 -10.28
C CYS A 145 -12.70 9.14 -10.95
N THR A 146 -13.34 9.20 -12.11
CA THR A 146 -13.59 10.48 -12.81
C THR A 146 -14.50 11.39 -11.97
N ALA A 147 -14.36 12.71 -12.17
CA ALA A 147 -15.23 13.72 -11.56
C ALA A 147 -16.37 14.15 -12.50
N ILE A 148 -16.79 13.25 -13.41
CA ILE A 148 -17.84 13.54 -14.40
C ILE A 148 -19.18 13.76 -13.71
N THR A 149 -19.95 14.74 -14.21
CA THR A 149 -21.28 15.11 -13.69
C THR A 149 -22.36 15.12 -14.77
N ASP A 150 -22.00 14.83 -16.03
CA ASP A 150 -22.92 14.83 -17.16
C ASP A 150 -22.92 13.46 -17.84
N THR A 151 -24.02 12.72 -17.67
CA THR A 151 -24.21 11.38 -18.23
C THR A 151 -24.11 11.33 -19.75
N ARG A 152 -24.39 12.44 -20.46
CA ARG A 152 -24.26 12.52 -21.93
C ARG A 152 -22.81 12.42 -22.42
N ARG A 153 -21.86 12.58 -21.51
CA ARG A 153 -20.41 12.47 -21.78
C ARG A 153 -19.82 11.20 -21.19
N ALA A 154 -20.62 10.40 -20.48
CA ALA A 154 -20.17 9.23 -19.77
C ALA A 154 -19.96 8.04 -20.70
N ALA A 155 -18.88 7.29 -20.49
CA ALA A 155 -18.65 5.98 -21.07
C ALA A 155 -18.93 4.90 -20.02
N VAL A 156 -19.95 4.08 -20.28
CA VAL A 156 -20.47 3.09 -19.36
C VAL A 156 -20.39 1.70 -19.98
N GLU A 157 -19.91 0.73 -19.21
CA GLU A 157 -19.93 -0.67 -19.63
C GLU A 157 -21.12 -1.42 -19.03
N LEU A 158 -21.81 -2.20 -19.87
CA LEU A 158 -22.93 -3.05 -19.48
C LEU A 158 -22.56 -4.53 -19.65
N GLY A 159 -22.41 -5.22 -18.52
CA GLY A 159 -22.16 -6.66 -18.42
C GLY A 159 -23.39 -7.51 -18.76
N TRP A 160 -23.15 -8.75 -19.18
CA TRP A 160 -24.20 -9.65 -19.67
C TRP A 160 -24.30 -10.89 -18.79
N SER A 161 -25.52 -11.14 -18.29
CA SER A 161 -25.83 -12.33 -17.51
C SER A 161 -26.98 -13.12 -18.13
N SER A 162 -26.79 -14.44 -18.29
CA SER A 162 -27.83 -15.36 -18.76
C SER A 162 -28.91 -15.67 -17.71
N ARG A 163 -28.72 -15.24 -16.46
CA ARG A 163 -29.69 -15.44 -15.36
C ARG A 163 -30.90 -14.51 -15.45
N HIS A 164 -30.87 -13.52 -16.34
CA HIS A 164 -31.99 -12.62 -16.61
C HIS A 164 -32.43 -12.67 -18.06
N SER A 165 -33.68 -12.24 -18.30
CA SER A 165 -34.21 -12.18 -19.67
C SER A 165 -33.46 -11.17 -20.54
N GLN A 166 -33.34 -11.49 -21.84
CA GLN A 166 -32.81 -10.56 -22.84
C GLN A 166 -33.56 -9.22 -22.83
N ASN A 167 -34.87 -9.25 -22.62
CA ASN A 167 -35.69 -8.03 -22.55
C ASN A 167 -35.27 -7.11 -21.40
N HIS A 168 -34.95 -7.67 -20.23
CA HIS A 168 -34.49 -6.87 -19.09
C HIS A 168 -33.13 -6.21 -19.39
N TYR A 169 -32.20 -6.95 -20.00
CA TYR A 169 -30.92 -6.39 -20.44
C TYR A 169 -31.11 -5.25 -21.45
N LEU A 170 -31.97 -5.44 -22.46
CA LEU A 170 -32.26 -4.42 -23.47
C LEU A 170 -32.93 -3.17 -22.88
N GLN A 171 -33.79 -3.34 -21.86
CA GLN A 171 -34.42 -2.23 -21.15
C GLN A 171 -33.40 -1.38 -20.37
N VAL A 172 -32.46 -2.03 -19.66
CA VAL A 172 -31.37 -1.33 -18.97
C VAL A 172 -30.50 -0.59 -19.98
N MET A 173 -30.10 -1.26 -21.07
CA MET A 173 -29.32 -0.63 -22.14
C MET A 173 -30.04 0.57 -22.76
N ALA A 174 -31.33 0.46 -23.06
CA ALA A 174 -32.14 1.55 -23.61
C ALA A 174 -32.23 2.73 -22.63
N SER A 175 -32.33 2.46 -21.32
CA SER A 175 -32.38 3.48 -20.29
C SER A 175 -31.05 4.26 -20.21
N LEU A 176 -29.91 3.56 -20.26
CA LEU A 176 -28.58 4.18 -20.30
C LEU A 176 -28.37 5.04 -21.55
N LEU A 177 -28.75 4.52 -22.72
CA LEU A 177 -28.71 5.27 -23.98
C LEU A 177 -29.66 6.48 -23.96
N GLY A 178 -30.80 6.37 -23.29
CA GLY A 178 -31.76 7.46 -23.10
C GLY A 178 -31.20 8.63 -22.28
N LEU A 179 -30.23 8.38 -21.39
CA LEU A 179 -29.47 9.42 -20.69
C LEU A 179 -28.36 10.06 -21.55
N GLY A 180 -28.11 9.50 -22.74
CA GLY A 180 -27.03 9.93 -23.64
C GLY A 180 -25.67 9.32 -23.32
N ALA A 181 -25.60 8.33 -22.42
CA ALA A 181 -24.34 7.64 -22.12
C ALA A 181 -23.89 6.78 -23.31
N SER A 182 -22.58 6.71 -23.53
CA SER A 182 -21.99 5.76 -24.48
C SER A 182 -21.91 4.39 -23.81
N VAL A 183 -22.68 3.41 -24.32
CA VAL A 183 -22.71 2.05 -23.78
C VAL A 183 -21.78 1.13 -24.56
N ARG A 184 -20.90 0.43 -23.84
CA ARG A 184 -19.95 -0.57 -24.37
C ARG A 184 -20.08 -1.91 -23.65
N ARG A 185 -19.42 -2.94 -24.20
CA ARG A 185 -19.30 -4.27 -23.60
C ARG A 185 -17.90 -4.82 -23.88
N GLY A 186 -17.12 -5.06 -22.83
CA GLY A 186 -15.74 -5.54 -22.88
C GLY A 186 -15.61 -7.04 -22.61
N GLY A 187 -16.53 -7.62 -21.83
CA GLY A 187 -16.59 -9.07 -21.61
C GLY A 187 -15.65 -9.58 -20.51
N SER A 188 -15.18 -8.69 -19.64
CA SER A 188 -14.50 -8.99 -18.36
C SER A 188 -15.00 -7.99 -17.34
N GLY A 189 -15.81 -8.46 -16.40
CA GLY A 189 -16.50 -7.59 -15.44
C GLY A 189 -15.55 -7.03 -14.37
N ALA A 190 -14.57 -7.83 -13.95
CA ALA A 190 -13.55 -7.40 -13.01
C ALA A 190 -12.68 -6.29 -13.63
N LEU A 191 -12.25 -6.42 -14.89
CA LEU A 191 -11.53 -5.33 -15.57
C LEU A 191 -12.38 -4.08 -15.76
N ALA A 192 -13.68 -4.23 -16.05
CA ALA A 192 -14.56 -3.09 -16.17
C ALA A 192 -14.67 -2.32 -14.84
N LEU A 193 -14.77 -3.02 -13.70
CA LEU A 193 -14.72 -2.42 -12.36
C LEU A 193 -13.37 -1.73 -12.08
N ALA A 194 -12.26 -2.37 -12.42
CA ALA A 194 -10.92 -1.78 -12.27
C ALA A 194 -10.77 -0.49 -13.10
N TRP A 195 -11.33 -0.47 -14.31
CA TRP A 195 -11.32 0.71 -15.18
C TRP A 195 -12.21 1.85 -14.68
N VAL A 196 -13.31 1.54 -13.96
CA VAL A 196 -14.07 2.58 -13.24
C VAL A 196 -13.21 3.18 -12.13
N ALA A 197 -12.54 2.35 -11.33
CA ALA A 197 -11.66 2.82 -10.25
C ALA A 197 -10.49 3.69 -10.78
N GLU A 198 -9.94 3.35 -11.95
CA GLU A 198 -8.92 4.13 -12.64
C GLU A 198 -9.45 5.44 -13.24
N GLY A 199 -10.76 5.52 -13.50
CA GLY A 199 -11.36 6.60 -14.28
C GLY A 199 -11.14 6.45 -15.79
N ARG A 200 -10.88 5.24 -16.28
CA ARG A 200 -10.83 4.89 -17.72
C ARG A 200 -12.24 4.71 -18.30
N THR A 201 -13.21 4.34 -17.45
CA THR A 201 -14.65 4.38 -17.72
C THR A 201 -15.36 5.10 -16.59
N ASP A 202 -16.55 5.61 -16.86
CA ASP A 202 -17.34 6.37 -15.89
C ASP A 202 -18.33 5.50 -15.12
N GLY A 203 -18.62 4.29 -15.62
CA GLY A 203 -19.46 3.34 -14.93
C GLY A 203 -19.40 1.91 -15.47
N TYR A 204 -19.76 0.97 -14.61
CA TYR A 204 -20.00 -0.43 -14.90
C TYR A 204 -21.32 -0.87 -14.27
N ILE A 205 -22.13 -1.58 -15.04
CA ILE A 205 -23.40 -2.15 -14.62
C ILE A 205 -23.47 -3.60 -15.06
N GLU A 206 -23.91 -4.47 -14.17
CA GLU A 206 -24.32 -5.82 -14.53
C GLU A 206 -25.51 -6.26 -13.68
N ILE A 207 -26.53 -6.83 -14.33
CA ILE A 207 -27.80 -7.18 -13.67
C ILE A 207 -27.60 -8.32 -12.66
N HIS A 208 -26.65 -9.20 -12.91
CA HIS A 208 -26.27 -10.27 -11.99
C HIS A 208 -24.83 -10.71 -12.23
N MET A 209 -24.01 -10.64 -11.19
CA MET A 209 -22.60 -10.99 -11.19
C MET A 209 -22.29 -11.86 -9.96
N ASN A 210 -21.38 -12.84 -10.06
CA ASN A 210 -20.99 -13.61 -8.88
C ASN A 210 -20.02 -12.80 -8.01
N ALA A 211 -19.83 -13.22 -6.75
CA ALA A 211 -18.94 -12.51 -5.83
C ALA A 211 -17.47 -12.55 -6.26
N TRP A 212 -17.00 -13.67 -6.82
CA TRP A 212 -15.62 -13.79 -7.32
C TRP A 212 -15.32 -12.83 -8.46
N ASP A 213 -16.30 -12.53 -9.30
CA ASP A 213 -16.15 -11.58 -10.39
C ASP A 213 -16.07 -10.11 -9.86
N CYS A 214 -16.74 -9.77 -8.75
CA CYS A 214 -17.03 -8.36 -8.41
C CYS A 214 -16.47 -7.84 -7.09
N LEU A 215 -16.20 -8.67 -6.07
CA LEU A 215 -15.84 -8.16 -4.73
C LEU A 215 -14.59 -7.29 -4.74
N ALA A 216 -13.53 -7.72 -5.43
CA ALA A 216 -12.29 -6.96 -5.53
C ALA A 216 -12.51 -5.62 -6.26
N GLY A 217 -13.26 -5.64 -7.37
CA GLY A 217 -13.55 -4.47 -8.18
C GLY A 217 -14.44 -3.45 -7.46
N LEU A 218 -15.45 -3.91 -6.72
CA LEU A 218 -16.31 -3.05 -5.91
C LEU A 218 -15.51 -2.34 -4.80
N LEU A 219 -14.59 -3.05 -4.13
CA LEU A 219 -13.69 -2.45 -3.15
C LEU A 219 -12.79 -1.39 -3.81
N LEU A 220 -12.17 -1.71 -4.95
CA LEU A 220 -11.34 -0.79 -5.73
C LEU A 220 -12.08 0.52 -6.05
N VAL A 221 -13.31 0.43 -6.56
CA VAL A 221 -14.10 1.60 -6.94
C VAL A 221 -14.41 2.47 -5.72
N ARG A 222 -14.77 1.88 -4.58
CA ARG A 222 -15.07 2.63 -3.36
C ARG A 222 -13.83 3.35 -2.82
N GLU A 223 -12.70 2.66 -2.73
CA GLU A 223 -11.43 3.23 -2.26
C GLU A 223 -10.87 4.30 -3.23
N ALA A 224 -11.21 4.22 -4.53
CA ALA A 224 -10.90 5.25 -5.52
C ALA A 224 -11.86 6.46 -5.52
N GLY A 225 -12.84 6.50 -4.61
CA GLY A 225 -13.81 7.59 -4.47
C GLY A 225 -15.03 7.50 -5.39
N GLY A 226 -15.28 6.34 -5.98
CA GLY A 226 -16.50 6.03 -6.71
C GLY A 226 -17.66 5.64 -5.79
N GLN A 227 -18.83 5.47 -6.38
CA GLN A 227 -20.01 4.94 -5.70
C GLN A 227 -20.39 3.59 -6.28
N THR A 228 -20.93 2.70 -5.44
CA THR A 228 -21.37 1.39 -5.88
C THR A 228 -22.75 1.05 -5.33
N GLY A 229 -23.38 0.03 -5.92
CA GLY A 229 -24.47 -0.70 -5.29
C GLY A 229 -24.02 -1.48 -4.05
N SER A 230 -24.93 -2.27 -3.50
CA SER A 230 -24.68 -3.13 -2.33
C SER A 230 -23.45 -4.01 -2.53
N ILE A 231 -22.60 -4.08 -1.50
CA ILE A 231 -21.59 -5.14 -1.40
C ILE A 231 -22.18 -6.21 -0.49
N PRO A 232 -22.08 -7.50 -0.83
CA PRO A 232 -22.52 -8.56 0.05
C PRO A 232 -21.77 -8.52 1.38
N GLU A 233 -22.50 -8.37 2.48
CA GLU A 233 -21.94 -8.43 3.84
C GLU A 233 -22.22 -9.78 4.53
N SER A 234 -23.14 -10.57 3.96
CA SER A 234 -23.45 -11.92 4.42
C SER A 234 -22.87 -12.96 3.47
N ALA A 235 -22.51 -14.11 4.02
CA ALA A 235 -22.10 -15.25 3.21
C ALA A 235 -23.17 -15.63 2.17
N GLU A 236 -24.46 -15.55 2.53
CA GLU A 236 -25.57 -15.76 1.59
C GLU A 236 -25.52 -14.80 0.39
N GLY A 237 -25.20 -13.52 0.60
CA GLY A 237 -25.03 -12.56 -0.47
C GLY A 237 -23.79 -12.82 -1.34
N ILE A 238 -22.73 -13.39 -0.75
CA ILE A 238 -21.52 -13.80 -1.48
C ILE A 238 -21.84 -14.99 -2.42
N PHE A 239 -22.67 -15.95 -1.98
CA PHE A 239 -22.97 -17.15 -2.77
C PHE A 239 -24.00 -16.98 -3.89
N ASN A 240 -24.98 -16.10 -3.70
CA ASN A 240 -26.10 -15.97 -4.65
C ASN A 240 -25.83 -14.99 -5.80
N GLY A 241 -24.70 -14.28 -5.75
CA GLY A 241 -24.41 -13.15 -6.63
C GLY A 241 -25.38 -11.99 -6.42
N LEU A 242 -25.15 -10.90 -7.14
CA LEU A 242 -25.89 -9.66 -6.95
C LEU A 242 -25.90 -8.79 -8.21
N PRO A 243 -26.88 -7.86 -8.34
CA PRO A 243 -26.75 -6.75 -9.26
C PRO A 243 -25.57 -5.86 -8.87
N VAL A 244 -24.76 -5.50 -9.86
CA VAL A 244 -23.58 -4.65 -9.71
C VAL A 244 -23.83 -3.31 -10.38
N LEU A 245 -23.56 -2.25 -9.63
CA LEU A 245 -23.48 -0.88 -10.09
C LEU A 245 -22.18 -0.31 -9.50
N ALA A 246 -21.32 0.27 -10.33
CA ALA A 246 -20.09 0.92 -9.90
C ALA A 246 -19.80 2.09 -10.82
N VAL A 247 -19.77 3.31 -10.28
CA VAL A 247 -19.91 4.54 -11.08
C VAL A 247 -19.15 5.70 -10.47
N ALA A 248 -18.77 6.66 -11.32
CA ALA A 248 -18.26 7.94 -10.88
C ALA A 248 -19.32 8.69 -10.03
N PRO A 249 -18.91 9.40 -8.97
CA PRO A 249 -19.84 9.93 -7.97
C PRO A 249 -20.82 10.96 -8.54
N GLY A 250 -20.42 11.75 -9.54
CA GLY A 250 -21.27 12.82 -10.09
C GLY A 250 -22.41 12.34 -10.98
N ILE A 251 -22.44 11.06 -11.40
CA ILE A 251 -23.50 10.48 -12.23
C ILE A 251 -24.25 9.33 -11.55
N ALA A 252 -23.92 9.06 -10.28
CA ALA A 252 -24.34 7.85 -9.60
C ALA A 252 -25.85 7.74 -9.40
N ASP A 253 -26.49 8.81 -8.93
CA ASP A 253 -27.93 8.85 -8.70
C ASP A 253 -28.74 8.66 -9.99
N GLU A 254 -28.24 9.20 -11.11
CA GLU A 254 -28.92 9.10 -12.40
C GLU A 254 -28.82 7.69 -12.97
N LEU A 255 -27.63 7.07 -12.89
CA LEU A 255 -27.44 5.69 -13.32
C LEU A 255 -28.16 4.69 -12.40
N ALA A 256 -28.19 4.91 -11.08
CA ALA A 256 -28.96 4.08 -10.16
C ALA A 256 -30.46 4.09 -10.50
N ARG A 257 -31.05 5.26 -10.78
CA ARG A 257 -32.44 5.37 -11.23
C ARG A 257 -32.69 4.70 -12.57
N ALA A 258 -31.82 4.90 -13.55
CA ALA A 258 -31.99 4.35 -14.89
C ALA A 258 -31.86 2.82 -14.94
N THR A 259 -31.06 2.23 -14.05
CA THR A 259 -30.85 0.78 -14.00
C THR A 259 -31.73 0.06 -12.99
N GLY A 260 -32.33 0.79 -12.05
CA GLY A 260 -33.10 0.21 -10.95
C GLY A 260 -32.24 -0.48 -9.89
N ILE A 261 -30.90 -0.35 -9.96
CA ILE A 261 -29.97 -0.88 -8.97
C ILE A 261 -29.70 0.20 -7.92
N PRO A 262 -30.07 -0.01 -6.65
CA PRO A 262 -29.88 1.01 -5.62
C PRO A 262 -28.40 1.20 -5.28
N LEU A 263 -28.01 2.44 -4.99
CA LEU A 263 -26.71 2.74 -4.39
C LEU A 263 -26.68 2.19 -2.96
N ALA A 264 -25.55 1.61 -2.56
CA ALA A 264 -25.33 1.30 -1.16
C ALA A 264 -25.21 2.58 -0.34
N ALA A 265 -25.50 2.50 0.95
CA ALA A 265 -25.00 3.48 1.89
C ALA A 265 -23.48 3.58 1.70
N SER A 266 -22.97 4.80 1.56
CA SER A 266 -21.52 5.04 1.45
C SER A 266 -20.82 4.26 2.55
N LEU A 267 -19.75 3.52 2.23
CA LEU A 267 -18.81 3.13 3.27
C LEU A 267 -18.45 4.40 4.04
N PRO A 268 -18.28 4.36 5.37
CA PRO A 268 -17.64 5.46 6.04
C PRO A 268 -16.34 5.70 5.27
N VAL A 269 -16.29 6.84 4.59
CA VAL A 269 -15.06 7.36 4.00
C VAL A 269 -14.05 7.24 5.12
N ALA A 270 -12.90 6.58 4.87
CA ALA A 270 -11.83 6.55 5.85
C ALA A 270 -11.72 7.99 6.37
N PRO A 271 -11.88 8.22 7.69
CA PRO A 271 -11.80 9.57 8.21
C PRO A 271 -10.50 10.15 7.66
N GLU A 272 -10.55 11.37 7.12
CA GLU A 272 -9.34 12.10 6.74
C GLU A 272 -8.30 11.77 7.80
N THR A 273 -7.18 11.15 7.39
CA THR A 273 -6.12 10.69 8.31
C THR A 273 -6.04 11.67 9.45
N VAL A 274 -6.49 11.26 10.65
CA VAL A 274 -6.69 12.21 11.75
C VAL A 274 -5.31 12.79 12.03
N ARG A 275 -5.09 14.03 11.58
CA ARG A 275 -3.81 14.68 11.76
C ARG A 275 -3.80 15.25 13.15
N TYR A 276 -3.31 14.45 14.10
CA TYR A 276 -3.04 14.94 15.43
C TYR A 276 -1.98 16.07 15.32
N PRO A 277 -2.29 17.29 15.80
CA PRO A 277 -1.33 18.38 15.82
C PRO A 277 -0.15 17.97 16.69
N ARG A 278 1.07 18.29 16.24
CA ARG A 278 2.31 17.91 16.91
C ARG A 278 3.31 19.04 16.87
N PRO A 279 4.20 19.12 17.87
CA PRO A 279 5.33 20.02 17.79
C PRO A 279 6.23 19.63 16.59
N PRO A 280 6.84 20.61 15.91
CA PRO A 280 7.69 20.35 14.73
C PRO A 280 8.86 19.39 15.00
N ILE A 281 9.39 19.43 16.23
CA ILE A 281 10.35 18.48 16.80
C ILE A 281 9.88 18.06 18.21
N SER A 282 10.25 16.87 18.66
CA SER A 282 9.90 16.33 19.97
C SER A 282 11.16 15.93 20.73
N LEU A 283 11.30 16.37 21.98
CA LEU A 283 12.35 15.90 22.90
C LEU A 283 12.05 14.46 23.34
N ILE A 284 12.91 13.52 22.97
CA ILE A 284 12.75 12.10 23.29
C ILE A 284 13.43 11.77 24.62
N VAL A 285 14.71 12.14 24.75
CA VAL A 285 15.46 11.94 25.99
C VAL A 285 16.26 13.20 26.28
N GLU A 286 16.10 13.71 27.49
CA GLU A 286 16.94 14.77 28.06
C GLU A 286 18.18 14.15 28.69
N ASP A 287 19.33 14.79 28.54
CA ASP A 287 20.63 14.37 29.08
C ASP A 287 20.88 12.85 28.92
N PHE A 288 20.91 12.39 27.67
CA PHE A 288 21.04 10.98 27.34
C PHE A 288 22.30 10.38 28.02
N PRO A 289 22.13 9.35 28.89
CA PRO A 289 23.21 8.87 29.75
C PRO A 289 24.46 8.47 28.97
N GLY A 290 25.63 8.89 29.47
CA GLY A 290 26.93 8.62 28.83
C GLY A 290 27.26 9.52 27.64
N TRP A 291 26.29 10.30 27.14
CA TRP A 291 26.48 11.16 25.98
C TRP A 291 26.38 12.64 26.30
N GLY A 292 25.65 13.06 27.34
CA GLY A 292 25.58 14.45 27.79
C GLY A 292 24.90 15.38 26.78
N MET A 293 23.76 14.94 26.26
CA MET A 293 23.04 15.60 25.16
C MET A 293 21.58 15.18 25.11
N ASP A 294 20.76 16.04 24.54
CA ASP A 294 19.35 15.73 24.30
C ASP A 294 19.16 15.09 22.91
N ILE A 295 18.24 14.12 22.84
CA ILE A 295 17.83 13.47 21.60
C ILE A 295 16.46 13.98 21.18
N TYR A 296 16.38 14.57 19.98
CA TYR A 296 15.14 15.03 19.36
C TYR A 296 14.77 14.20 18.13
N ILE A 297 13.46 14.07 17.88
CA ILE A 297 12.92 13.56 16.61
C ILE A 297 12.02 14.59 15.96
N GLY A 298 12.15 14.80 14.65
CA GLY A 298 11.40 15.82 13.92
C GLY A 298 10.91 15.42 12.53
N GLY A 299 9.95 16.20 12.04
CA GLY A 299 9.47 16.17 10.65
C GLY A 299 10.19 17.18 9.77
N SER A 300 9.77 17.29 8.50
CA SER A 300 10.34 18.27 7.56
C SER A 300 10.17 19.73 8.02
N SER A 301 9.05 20.07 8.66
CA SER A 301 8.82 21.43 9.17
C SER A 301 9.78 21.82 10.28
N GLY A 302 10.05 20.90 11.22
CA GLY A 302 10.92 21.18 12.37
C GLY A 302 12.39 21.25 11.98
N VAL A 303 12.87 20.33 11.15
CA VAL A 303 14.27 20.35 10.72
C VAL A 303 14.58 21.59 9.88
N SER A 304 13.65 22.06 9.05
CA SER A 304 13.86 23.23 8.19
C SER A 304 13.79 24.58 8.93
N ASP A 305 13.46 24.61 10.22
CA ASP A 305 13.38 25.83 11.01
C ASP A 305 14.68 26.08 11.78
N VAL A 306 15.55 26.92 11.22
CA VAL A 306 16.87 27.23 11.81
C VAL A 306 16.76 27.91 13.17
N ALA A 307 15.74 28.74 13.40
CA ALA A 307 15.55 29.42 14.66
C ALA A 307 15.19 28.41 15.76
N LEU A 308 14.29 27.48 15.44
CA LEU A 308 13.93 26.37 16.32
C LEU A 308 15.12 25.45 16.62
N LEU A 309 15.97 25.14 15.62
CA LEU A 309 17.19 24.36 15.86
C LEU A 309 18.13 25.07 16.83
N ALA A 310 18.30 26.39 16.68
CA ALA A 310 19.14 27.18 17.57
C ALA A 310 18.57 27.28 19.00
N GLU A 311 17.25 27.42 19.14
CA GLU A 311 16.54 27.45 20.42
C GLU A 311 16.83 26.21 21.27
N HIS A 312 16.86 25.03 20.63
CA HIS A 312 17.12 23.75 21.28
C HIS A 312 18.60 23.32 21.26
N ASP A 313 19.51 24.23 20.93
CA ASP A 313 20.96 23.98 20.81
C ASP A 313 21.30 22.78 19.89
N ILE A 314 20.50 22.55 18.85
CA ILE A 314 20.70 21.44 17.91
C ILE A 314 21.88 21.77 17.00
N GLY A 315 22.98 21.04 17.18
CA GLY A 315 24.20 21.19 16.38
C GLY A 315 24.45 20.03 15.40
N VAL A 316 23.71 18.93 15.53
CA VAL A 316 23.81 17.74 14.68
C VAL A 316 22.43 17.33 14.17
N VAL A 317 22.31 17.12 12.85
CA VAL A 317 21.09 16.65 12.20
C VAL A 317 21.39 15.39 11.40
N ILE A 318 20.58 14.34 11.60
CA ILE A 318 20.61 13.12 10.78
C ILE A 318 19.29 12.98 10.05
N ASN A 319 19.34 13.10 8.73
CA ASN A 319 18.19 12.92 7.87
C ASN A 319 18.11 11.49 7.34
N CYS A 320 17.08 10.79 7.81
CA CYS A 320 16.80 9.42 7.42
C CYS A 320 15.89 9.32 6.20
N ALA A 321 15.44 10.41 5.58
CA ALA A 321 14.54 10.37 4.44
C ALA A 321 15.29 10.41 3.10
N VAL A 322 15.02 9.44 2.22
CA VAL A 322 15.59 9.43 0.86
C VAL A 322 15.11 10.62 0.02
N ASN A 323 13.84 10.99 0.14
CA ASN A 323 13.15 11.99 -0.68
C ASN A 323 13.01 13.37 -0.01
N LEU A 324 13.96 13.72 0.85
CA LEU A 324 14.03 15.02 1.51
C LEU A 324 15.50 15.43 1.59
N ASP A 325 15.88 16.46 0.84
CA ASP A 325 17.18 17.10 0.90
C ASP A 325 17.00 18.52 1.41
N ILE A 326 17.92 18.96 2.27
CA ILE A 326 17.84 20.26 2.92
C ILE A 326 19.23 20.88 2.91
N ASP A 327 19.32 22.06 2.29
CA ASP A 327 20.54 22.84 2.19
C ASP A 327 20.45 24.04 3.12
N TRP A 328 21.31 24.10 4.14
CA TRP A 328 21.38 25.23 5.08
C TRP A 328 22.50 26.21 4.75
N VAL A 329 22.73 26.51 3.48
CA VAL A 329 23.78 27.46 3.10
C VAL A 329 23.40 28.86 3.60
N SER A 330 23.98 29.25 4.74
CA SER A 330 23.74 30.53 5.42
C SER A 330 24.81 31.57 5.10
N THR A 331 26.03 31.12 4.80
CA THR A 331 27.12 31.95 4.27
C THR A 331 27.61 31.35 2.96
N PRO A 332 27.11 31.82 1.81
CA PRO A 332 27.56 31.34 0.50
C PRO A 332 29.04 31.67 0.29
N GLU A 333 29.79 30.74 -0.29
CA GLU A 333 31.14 31.03 -0.77
C GLU A 333 31.09 31.85 -2.06
N THR A 334 31.87 32.94 -2.10
CA THR A 334 31.96 33.82 -3.27
C THR A 334 33.00 33.30 -4.27
N GLY A 335 32.67 33.29 -5.56
CA GLY A 335 33.61 32.93 -6.64
C GLY A 335 33.41 31.57 -7.28
N ALA A 336 32.27 30.90 -7.05
CA ALA A 336 31.90 29.70 -7.78
C ALA A 336 31.76 29.99 -9.29
N ALA A 337 32.25 29.08 -10.13
CA ALA A 337 32.12 29.21 -11.58
C ALA A 337 30.63 29.19 -12.00
N PRO A 338 30.23 29.87 -13.09
CA PRO A 338 28.82 30.04 -13.46
C PRO A 338 28.04 28.74 -13.72
N HIS A 339 28.74 27.63 -13.95
CA HIS A 339 28.16 26.31 -14.18
C HIS A 339 28.05 25.44 -12.91
N LEU A 340 28.50 25.95 -11.77
CA LEU A 340 28.47 25.26 -10.48
C LEU A 340 27.33 25.80 -9.61
N LEU A 341 26.73 24.92 -8.81
CA LEU A 341 25.77 25.32 -7.78
C LEU A 341 26.48 26.13 -6.69
N SER A 342 25.79 27.13 -6.14
CA SER A 342 26.28 27.85 -4.96
C SER A 342 26.36 26.90 -3.77
N HIS A 343 27.48 26.94 -3.03
CA HIS A 343 27.69 26.17 -1.80
C HIS A 343 28.21 27.08 -0.68
N GLY A 344 28.20 26.60 0.55
CA GLY A 344 28.74 27.34 1.69
C GLY A 344 28.41 26.69 3.02
N ALA A 345 28.67 27.41 4.10
CA ALA A 345 28.50 26.88 5.45
C ALA A 345 27.07 27.04 5.97
N GLY A 346 26.59 26.02 6.68
CA GLY A 346 25.37 26.07 7.47
C GLY A 346 25.62 26.11 8.97
N PRO A 347 24.56 26.21 9.80
CA PRO A 347 24.66 26.32 11.25
C PRO A 347 24.79 24.96 11.96
N VAL A 348 24.51 23.85 11.26
CA VAL A 348 24.52 22.49 11.83
C VAL A 348 25.45 21.56 11.06
N ARG A 349 25.87 20.47 11.70
CA ARG A 349 26.49 19.33 11.03
C ARG A 349 25.39 18.39 10.53
N TYR A 350 25.30 18.22 9.23
CA TYR A 350 24.23 17.47 8.58
C TYR A 350 24.74 16.16 7.99
N TYR A 351 24.02 15.07 8.27
CA TYR A 351 24.31 13.74 7.78
C TYR A 351 23.06 13.14 7.14
N LYS A 352 23.23 12.33 6.09
CA LYS A 352 22.14 11.68 5.37
C LYS A 352 22.37 10.16 5.37
N LEU A 353 21.32 9.42 5.73
CA LEU A 353 21.28 7.96 5.64
C LEU A 353 20.37 7.48 4.49
N GLY A 354 19.23 8.16 4.29
CA GLY A 354 18.31 7.87 3.18
C GLY A 354 17.61 6.51 3.22
N LEU A 355 16.77 6.27 4.23
CA LEU A 355 15.93 5.07 4.37
C LEU A 355 14.57 5.21 3.66
N ILE A 356 13.96 4.06 3.33
CA ILE A 356 12.59 3.93 2.79
C ILE A 356 11.65 3.17 3.72
N ASP A 357 10.34 3.47 3.65
CA ASP A 357 9.28 2.93 4.52
C ASP A 357 8.65 1.64 3.96
N GLY A 358 9.46 0.80 3.29
CA GLY A 358 9.04 -0.43 2.59
C GLY A 358 10.23 -1.37 2.33
N GLU A 359 10.01 -2.38 1.48
CA GLU A 359 11.06 -3.31 1.05
C GLU A 359 12.12 -2.59 0.19
N GLY A 360 13.39 -2.98 0.33
CA GLY A 360 14.49 -2.46 -0.50
C GLY A 360 15.62 -1.72 0.26
N ASN A 361 15.49 -1.48 1.57
CA ASN A 361 16.67 -1.12 2.36
C ASN A 361 17.59 -2.35 2.48
N ALA A 362 18.90 -2.16 2.29
CA ALA A 362 19.85 -3.23 2.60
C ALA A 362 19.89 -3.50 4.12
N LEU A 363 20.21 -4.73 4.51
CA LEU A 363 20.24 -5.16 5.91
C LEU A 363 21.23 -4.35 6.76
N GLU A 364 22.29 -3.86 6.12
CA GLU A 364 23.33 -3.01 6.71
C GLU A 364 22.86 -1.59 7.01
N MET A 365 21.82 -1.08 6.34
CA MET A 365 21.56 0.37 6.31
C MET A 365 21.26 0.94 7.69
N LEU A 366 20.49 0.22 8.52
CA LEU A 366 20.16 0.75 9.85
C LEU A 366 21.34 0.62 10.82
N HIS A 367 22.17 -0.42 10.69
CA HIS A 367 23.43 -0.56 11.42
C HIS A 367 24.41 0.55 11.03
N ALA A 368 24.55 0.85 9.74
CA ALA A 368 25.32 1.99 9.24
C ALA A 368 24.78 3.32 9.77
N GLY A 369 23.45 3.46 9.86
CA GLY A 369 22.79 4.59 10.49
C GLY A 369 23.17 4.78 11.95
N TYR A 370 23.15 3.68 12.72
CA TYR A 370 23.58 3.67 14.12
C TYR A 370 25.05 4.10 14.25
N GLN A 371 25.94 3.51 13.45
CA GLN A 371 27.36 3.87 13.46
C GLN A 371 27.61 5.32 13.01
N LEU A 372 26.84 5.82 12.04
CA LEU A 372 26.87 7.22 11.61
C LEU A 372 26.47 8.16 12.75
N MET A 373 25.40 7.84 13.47
CA MET A 373 24.94 8.62 14.62
C MET A 373 25.98 8.67 15.73
N ARG A 374 26.51 7.49 16.10
CA ARG A 374 27.58 7.36 17.08
C ARG A 374 28.82 8.15 16.69
N SER A 375 29.27 8.02 15.43
CA SER A 375 30.43 8.71 14.90
C SER A 375 30.25 10.24 14.85
N ALA A 376 29.06 10.72 14.46
CA ALA A 376 28.75 12.15 14.44
C ALA A 376 28.83 12.79 15.83
N LEU A 377 28.44 12.03 16.86
CA LEU A 377 28.46 12.48 18.25
C LEU A 377 29.84 12.38 18.90
N LEU A 378 30.67 11.40 18.52
CA LEU A 378 32.06 11.25 18.97
C LEU A 378 33.05 12.15 18.22
N GLN A 379 32.68 12.66 17.06
CA GLN A 379 33.56 13.47 16.23
C GLN A 379 34.05 14.73 16.96
N GLN A 380 35.36 14.86 17.10
CA GLN A 380 36.02 16.06 17.61
C GLN A 380 36.49 16.94 16.45
N ILE A 381 36.03 18.19 16.42
CA ILE A 381 36.40 19.15 15.38
C ILE A 381 37.60 19.97 15.85
N PRO A 382 38.75 19.95 15.13
CA PRO A 382 39.92 20.70 15.54
C PRO A 382 39.73 22.20 15.32
N ASP A 383 40.51 23.00 16.05
CA ASP A 383 40.50 24.47 15.93
C ASP A 383 41.14 24.92 14.60
N LYS A 384 40.34 24.93 13.53
CA LYS A 384 40.70 25.44 12.21
C LYS A 384 39.61 26.37 11.68
N ALA A 385 39.98 27.47 11.04
CA ALA A 385 39.03 28.47 10.53
C ALA A 385 38.05 27.91 9.47
N SER A 386 38.48 26.92 8.69
CA SER A 386 37.63 26.22 7.71
C SER A 386 36.62 25.25 8.34
N TYR A 387 36.85 24.80 9.57
CA TYR A 387 35.93 23.91 10.29
C TYR A 387 35.05 24.70 11.24
N ARG A 388 33.84 24.99 10.74
CA ARG A 388 32.76 25.70 11.45
C ARG A 388 31.89 24.68 12.21
N ASN A 389 31.00 25.16 13.09
CA ASN A 389 30.09 24.32 13.92
C ASN A 389 30.82 23.29 14.81
N ARG A 390 31.77 23.79 15.61
CA ARG A 390 32.63 22.97 16.46
C ARG A 390 31.91 22.46 17.71
N LYS A 391 30.91 23.20 18.18
CA LYS A 391 30.06 22.77 19.30
C LYS A 391 29.19 21.62 18.80
N ARG A 392 29.17 20.50 19.54
CA ARG A 392 28.33 19.35 19.21
C ARG A 392 26.85 19.69 19.31
N GLY A 393 26.45 20.35 20.40
CA GLY A 393 25.05 20.60 20.73
C GLY A 393 24.26 19.30 20.94
N ASN A 394 22.94 19.44 20.84
CA ASN A 394 21.96 18.38 20.82
C ASN A 394 21.78 17.78 19.41
N ILE A 395 21.13 16.62 19.32
CA ILE A 395 20.89 15.92 18.05
C ILE A 395 19.42 15.95 17.68
N LEU A 396 19.17 16.13 16.39
CA LEU A 396 17.87 15.91 15.77
C LEU A 396 17.99 14.79 14.73
N VAL A 397 17.18 13.75 14.90
CA VAL A 397 17.01 12.72 13.86
C VAL A 397 15.66 12.94 13.19
N ASN A 398 15.66 13.17 11.88
CA ASN A 398 14.45 13.52 11.15
C ASN A 398 14.16 12.56 10.00
N CYS A 399 12.87 12.47 9.67
CA CYS A 399 12.41 12.03 8.36
C CYS A 399 11.23 12.93 7.96
N ARG A 400 10.53 12.63 6.86
CA ARG A 400 9.47 13.54 6.37
C ARG A 400 8.38 13.80 7.42
N GLY A 401 7.85 12.74 8.04
CA GLY A 401 6.86 12.85 9.13
C GLY A 401 7.46 12.70 10.54
N GLY A 402 8.72 12.24 10.63
CA GLY A 402 9.38 11.90 11.90
C GLY A 402 8.80 10.67 12.61
N ARG A 403 8.06 9.80 11.92
CA ARG A 403 7.26 8.72 12.54
C ARG A 403 7.89 7.34 12.44
N SER A 404 8.56 7.04 11.33
CA SER A 404 9.04 5.68 11.07
C SER A 404 10.56 5.60 11.10
N ARG A 405 11.23 6.07 10.05
CA ARG A 405 12.70 5.98 9.88
C ARG A 405 13.53 6.59 11.01
N SER A 406 13.19 7.80 11.43
CA SER A 406 13.86 8.46 12.56
C SER A 406 13.63 7.73 13.87
N VAL A 407 12.44 7.16 14.07
CA VAL A 407 12.11 6.39 15.27
C VAL A 407 12.91 5.09 15.32
N ALA A 408 12.98 4.36 14.21
CA ALA A 408 13.77 3.12 14.15
C ALA A 408 15.26 3.36 14.48
N LEU A 409 15.86 4.41 13.91
CA LEU A 409 17.26 4.74 14.16
C LEU A 409 17.50 5.16 15.62
N VAL A 410 16.65 6.05 16.16
CA VAL A 410 16.80 6.53 17.54
C VAL A 410 16.53 5.42 18.56
N ALA A 411 15.52 4.58 18.34
CA ALA A 411 15.22 3.44 19.21
C ALA A 411 16.39 2.45 19.25
N LEU A 412 16.96 2.13 18.07
CA LEU A 412 18.14 1.29 17.96
C LEU A 412 19.32 1.86 18.74
N PHE A 413 19.60 3.16 18.58
CA PHE A 413 20.68 3.84 19.29
C PHE A 413 20.46 3.81 20.81
N MET A 414 19.26 4.14 21.28
CA MET A 414 18.92 4.14 22.71
C MET A 414 19.09 2.75 23.34
N HIS A 415 18.62 1.72 22.65
CA HIS A 415 18.72 0.33 23.11
C HIS A 415 20.18 -0.14 23.20
N LEU A 416 21.01 0.15 22.19
CA LEU A 416 22.40 -0.29 22.15
C LEU A 416 23.30 0.49 23.12
N GLU A 417 23.09 1.79 23.26
CA GLU A 417 23.95 2.66 24.08
C GLU A 417 23.52 2.75 25.55
N CYS A 418 22.26 2.44 25.87
CA CYS A 418 21.75 2.46 27.25
C CYS A 418 20.83 1.26 27.55
N PRO A 419 21.33 0.01 27.44
CA PRO A 419 20.53 -1.19 27.60
C PRO A 419 19.95 -1.36 29.02
N GLU A 420 20.53 -0.74 30.04
CA GLU A 420 19.97 -0.75 31.40
C GLU A 420 18.64 0.02 31.50
N ARG A 421 18.51 1.11 30.73
CA ARG A 421 17.28 1.92 30.67
C ARG A 421 16.34 1.42 29.58
N PHE A 422 16.87 0.83 28.52
CA PHE A 422 16.12 0.29 27.39
C PHE A 422 16.53 -1.17 27.11
N PRO A 423 16.09 -2.13 27.94
CA PRO A 423 16.50 -3.53 27.84
C PRO A 423 16.12 -4.19 26.53
N THR A 424 15.06 -3.71 25.88
CA THR A 424 14.62 -4.15 24.56
C THR A 424 14.46 -2.98 23.59
N LEU A 425 14.44 -3.29 22.30
CA LEU A 425 14.11 -2.31 21.26
C LEU A 425 12.70 -1.75 21.46
N ASP A 426 11.76 -2.58 21.91
CA ASP A 426 10.37 -2.18 22.16
C ASP A 426 10.24 -1.18 23.30
N ASP A 427 11.06 -1.28 24.35
CA ASP A 427 11.09 -0.29 25.44
C ASP A 427 11.48 1.10 24.92
N ALA A 428 12.48 1.15 24.03
CA ALA A 428 12.90 2.40 23.40
C ALA A 428 11.82 2.95 22.46
N ILE A 429 11.18 2.11 21.65
CA ILE A 429 10.07 2.51 20.76
C ILE A 429 8.89 3.04 21.57
N ALA A 430 8.54 2.38 22.69
CA ALA A 430 7.43 2.78 23.55
C ALA A 430 7.66 4.18 24.14
N LEU A 431 8.87 4.47 24.64
CA LEU A 431 9.21 5.81 25.12
C LEU A 431 9.09 6.85 23.99
N ILE A 432 9.59 6.54 22.79
CA ILE A 432 9.51 7.47 21.65
C ILE A 432 8.05 7.75 21.30
N ARG A 433 7.19 6.72 21.26
CA ARG A 433 5.75 6.88 20.99
C ARG A 433 5.08 7.82 21.97
N ASP A 434 5.36 7.64 23.26
CA ASP A 434 4.86 8.49 24.34
C ASP A 434 5.34 9.94 24.19
N ARG A 435 6.66 10.15 24.07
CA ARG A 435 7.27 11.49 23.94
C ARG A 435 6.89 12.24 22.67
N ARG A 436 6.49 11.52 21.62
CA ARG A 436 6.01 12.09 20.36
C ARG A 436 4.48 12.27 20.33
N GLU A 437 3.79 11.94 21.42
CA GLU A 437 2.33 11.99 21.53
C GLU A 437 1.68 11.24 20.34
N LEU A 438 2.19 10.04 20.06
CA LEU A 438 1.66 9.21 18.98
C LEU A 438 0.43 8.47 19.46
N HIS A 439 -0.69 8.76 18.80
CA HIS A 439 -1.94 8.12 19.14
C HIS A 439 -1.85 6.61 18.81
N PRO A 440 -2.47 5.72 19.60
CA PRO A 440 -2.36 4.27 19.40
C PRO A 440 -2.76 3.78 18.00
N ASP A 441 -3.64 4.52 17.32
CA ASP A 441 -4.02 4.24 15.93
C ASP A 441 -2.90 4.54 14.92
N GLU A 442 -1.84 5.27 15.25
CA GLU A 442 -0.68 5.57 14.38
C GLU A 442 0.54 4.67 14.68
N TRP A 443 0.44 3.78 15.68
CA TRP A 443 1.58 2.95 16.10
C TRP A 443 2.03 1.97 15.03
N PHE A 444 1.14 1.59 14.10
CA PHE A 444 1.47 0.74 12.96
C PHE A 444 2.49 1.39 12.00
N GLU A 445 2.61 2.72 12.03
CA GLU A 445 3.60 3.47 11.24
C GLU A 445 4.85 3.85 12.03
N THR A 446 4.95 3.45 13.32
CA THR A 446 5.94 4.02 14.23
C THR A 446 6.69 3.01 15.09
N PRO A 447 7.83 2.47 14.62
CA PRO A 447 8.24 2.46 13.23
C PRO A 447 7.50 1.36 12.46
N LYS A 448 7.50 1.45 11.12
CA LYS A 448 6.93 0.37 10.31
C LYS A 448 7.61 -0.97 10.59
N PRO A 449 6.90 -2.11 10.49
CA PRO A 449 7.45 -3.43 10.79
C PRO A 449 8.75 -3.77 10.04
N SER A 450 8.89 -3.33 8.79
CA SER A 450 10.13 -3.55 8.01
C SER A 450 11.36 -2.90 8.63
N LEU A 451 11.20 -1.72 9.26
CA LEU A 451 12.30 -1.04 9.94
C LEU A 451 12.59 -1.62 11.32
N ILE A 452 11.58 -2.19 12.00
CA ILE A 452 11.79 -2.96 13.24
C ILE A 452 12.70 -4.15 12.94
N ARG A 453 12.40 -4.92 11.89
CA ARG A 453 13.25 -6.06 11.47
C ARG A 453 14.68 -5.65 11.15
N LEU A 454 14.87 -4.50 10.49
CA LEU A 454 16.23 -3.98 10.22
C LEU A 454 16.96 -3.59 11.51
N ALA A 455 16.25 -3.05 12.50
CA ALA A 455 16.83 -2.71 13.81
C ALA A 455 17.24 -3.97 14.57
N GLU A 456 16.39 -4.99 14.59
CA GLU A 456 16.72 -6.30 15.18
C GLU A 456 17.96 -6.91 14.52
N HIS A 457 18.05 -6.84 13.20
CA HIS A 457 19.23 -7.32 12.47
C HIS A 457 20.49 -6.51 12.83
N ALA A 458 20.37 -5.19 12.93
CA ALA A 458 21.47 -4.32 13.36
C ALA A 458 21.95 -4.64 14.79
N ILE A 459 21.04 -4.97 15.71
CA ILE A 459 21.37 -5.38 17.08
C ILE A 459 22.18 -6.68 17.08
N ILE A 460 21.74 -7.69 16.32
CA ILE A 460 22.46 -8.96 16.21
C ILE A 460 23.88 -8.72 15.70
N ARG A 461 24.01 -7.88 14.68
CA ARG A 461 25.30 -7.55 14.07
C ARG A 461 26.23 -6.82 15.02
N GLU A 462 25.73 -5.80 15.73
CA GLU A 462 26.53 -5.04 16.69
C GLU A 462 27.04 -5.92 17.83
N ARG A 463 26.17 -6.79 18.38
CA ARG A 463 26.57 -7.74 19.42
C ARG A 463 27.64 -8.73 18.93
N ALA A 464 27.54 -9.17 17.68
CA ALA A 464 28.56 -10.05 17.08
C ALA A 464 29.91 -9.34 16.92
N ILE A 465 29.92 -8.06 16.51
CA ILE A 465 31.15 -7.25 16.41
C ILE A 465 31.78 -7.09 17.79
N ALA A 466 31.01 -6.67 18.79
CA ALA A 466 31.50 -6.47 20.16
C ALA A 466 32.10 -7.77 20.75
N ALA A 467 31.48 -8.92 20.49
CA ALA A 467 31.98 -10.22 20.96
C ALA A 467 33.36 -10.57 20.37
N VAL A 468 33.60 -10.25 19.10
CA VAL A 468 34.89 -10.47 18.44
C VAL A 468 35.96 -9.55 19.00
N GLU A 469 35.64 -8.28 19.27
CA GLU A 469 36.57 -7.30 19.84
C GLU A 469 37.04 -7.72 21.25
N THR A 470 36.12 -8.17 22.12
CA THR A 470 36.49 -8.71 23.44
C THR A 470 37.37 -9.97 23.39
N CYS A 471 37.34 -10.72 22.28
CA CYS A 471 38.14 -11.92 22.09
C CYS A 471 39.55 -11.62 21.54
N HIS A 472 39.80 -10.40 21.06
CA HIS A 472 41.12 -9.94 20.62
C HIS A 472 41.88 -9.12 21.68
N GLU A 473 41.18 -8.61 22.71
CA GLU A 473 41.80 -7.93 23.85
C GLU A 473 42.19 -8.88 25.02
N GLN A 474 41.75 -10.15 24.95
CA GLN A 474 42.19 -11.25 25.83
C GLN A 474 43.29 -12.06 25.15
#